data_AF-A0A2N2Y562-F1
#
_entry.id   AF-A0A2N2Y562-F1
#
_cell.length_a   1.000
_cell.length_b   1.000
_cell.length_c   1.000
_cell.angle_alpha   90.00
_cell.angle_beta   90.00
_cell.angle_gamma   90.00
#
_symmetry.space_group_name_H-M   'P 1'
#
loop_
_entity.id
_entity.type
_entity.pdbx_description
1 polymer ?
#
loop_
_entity_poly.entity_id
_entity_poly.type
_entity_poly.pdbx_seq_one_letter_code
_entity_poly.pdbx_strand_id
1 'polypeptide(L)'
;MSRKMKKSSIFRKCVFIFFALFFLPISCLFAQDNYIPIAVEGAHYRIRVENTGTYWTDSTWYGYALRGDTVINNQSWKKVYNRWFENNDGQFFIVWDSLHAVVRDDTINRKVYSIKFRHNPFGYYCPLNEEFLLYDFSVMPGDTLPSCVWGNFPVHCTSIQYYQYFGSNRKCFITDYWEVPAVEGIGTPSGLFEFPNILVKGYGVEPNYDYPVLENYCIGSDYECGQLYLGVDNSHLPENLEVIYNKGLNSFFVTGIERDNEDCEFLLYSFDGKLILYKRGNVSEVPFLNSQNNYASLYLVRLRYGNLIKSFKIKIL
;
A
#
# COMPACT_ATOMS: atom_id res chain seq x y z
N MET A 1 71.75 -27.82 -37.91
CA MET A 1 70.59 -28.51 -37.30
C MET A 1 70.59 -28.19 -35.81
N SER A 2 69.56 -27.72 -35.09
CA SER A 2 68.17 -27.34 -35.33
C SER A 2 67.85 -26.27 -34.28
N ARG A 3 67.49 -25.05 -34.71
CA ARG A 3 67.16 -23.90 -33.85
C ARG A 3 65.72 -23.46 -34.14
N LYS A 4 64.76 -24.37 -34.02
CA LYS A 4 63.33 -24.08 -34.18
C LYS A 4 62.53 -24.91 -33.18
N MET A 5 62.32 -24.45 -31.94
CA MET A 5 61.27 -25.04 -31.07
C MET A 5 60.90 -24.29 -29.77
N LYS A 6 61.17 -22.97 -29.61
CA LYS A 6 60.76 -22.23 -28.38
C LYS A 6 59.64 -21.19 -28.55
N LYS A 7 59.29 -20.75 -29.77
CA LYS A 7 58.29 -19.68 -29.99
C LYS A 7 56.81 -20.10 -29.83
N SER A 8 56.49 -21.39 -29.99
CA SER A 8 55.10 -21.90 -29.95
C SER A 8 54.48 -21.92 -28.54
N SER A 9 55.29 -22.16 -27.51
CA SER A 9 54.82 -22.30 -26.12
C SER A 9 54.41 -20.95 -25.49
N ILE A 10 55.11 -19.87 -25.84
CA ILE A 10 54.83 -18.53 -25.29
C ILE A 10 53.53 -17.96 -25.87
N PHE A 11 53.27 -18.17 -27.17
CA PHE A 11 52.05 -17.68 -27.82
C PHE A 11 50.79 -18.34 -27.24
N ARG A 12 50.82 -19.65 -26.96
CA ARG A 12 49.69 -20.35 -26.32
C ARG A 12 49.42 -19.85 -24.90
N LYS A 13 50.46 -19.55 -24.12
CA LYS A 13 50.31 -18.99 -22.77
C LYS A 13 49.72 -17.58 -22.78
N CYS A 14 50.12 -16.73 -23.72
CA CYS A 14 49.56 -15.37 -23.85
C CYS A 14 48.08 -15.38 -24.26
N VAL A 15 47.66 -16.28 -25.16
CA VAL A 15 46.25 -16.39 -25.57
C VAL A 15 45.37 -16.85 -24.41
N PHE A 16 45.83 -17.81 -23.59
CA PHE A 16 45.09 -18.24 -22.41
C PHE A 16 44.96 -17.14 -21.35
N ILE A 17 46.00 -16.33 -21.13
CA ILE A 17 45.95 -15.20 -20.20
C ILE A 17 45.01 -14.10 -20.72
N PHE A 18 45.02 -13.83 -22.03
CA PHE A 18 44.13 -12.84 -22.63
C PHE A 18 42.66 -13.29 -22.58
N PHE A 19 42.38 -14.58 -22.79
CA PHE A 19 41.04 -15.14 -22.64
C PHE A 19 40.58 -15.09 -21.17
N ALA A 20 41.43 -15.43 -20.20
CA ALA A 20 41.09 -15.32 -18.78
C ALA A 20 40.79 -13.86 -18.37
N LEU A 21 41.59 -12.89 -18.80
CA LEU A 21 41.39 -11.47 -18.51
C LEU A 21 40.14 -10.87 -19.19
N PHE A 22 39.70 -11.43 -20.34
CA PHE A 22 38.50 -10.97 -21.04
C PHE A 22 37.20 -11.51 -20.43
N PHE A 23 37.23 -12.68 -19.78
CA PHE A 23 36.04 -13.30 -19.17
C PHE A 23 35.86 -12.99 -17.67
N LEU A 24 36.92 -12.61 -16.95
CA LEU A 24 36.85 -12.17 -15.55
C LEU A 24 35.92 -10.97 -15.26
N PRO A 25 35.81 -9.92 -16.11
CA PRO A 25 34.93 -8.79 -15.81
C PRO A 25 33.42 -9.12 -15.98
N ILE A 26 33.06 -10.16 -16.74
CA ILE A 26 31.65 -10.50 -17.01
C ILE A 26 31.00 -11.11 -15.76
N SER A 27 31.75 -11.88 -14.97
CA SER A 27 31.29 -12.47 -13.71
C SER A 27 31.02 -11.44 -12.59
N CYS A 28 31.59 -10.24 -12.66
CA CYS A 28 31.33 -9.18 -11.67
C CYS A 28 30.01 -8.42 -11.93
N LEU A 29 29.42 -8.53 -13.12
CA LEU A 29 28.17 -7.83 -13.46
C LEU A 29 26.93 -8.49 -12.82
N PHE A 30 27.00 -9.77 -12.46
CA PHE A 30 25.87 -10.52 -11.90
C PHE A 30 25.86 -10.60 -10.36
N ALA A 31 26.79 -9.91 -9.68
CA ALA A 31 26.85 -9.84 -8.22
C ALA A 31 26.31 -8.52 -7.65
N GLN A 32 25.63 -7.70 -8.46
CA GLN A 32 24.96 -6.51 -7.96
C GLN A 32 23.72 -6.93 -7.18
N ASP A 33 23.85 -6.88 -5.86
CA ASP A 33 22.76 -6.87 -4.88
C ASP A 33 21.64 -5.95 -5.38
N ASN A 34 20.51 -6.55 -5.76
CA ASN A 34 19.43 -5.87 -6.45
C ASN A 34 18.55 -5.16 -5.42
N TYR A 35 18.55 -3.84 -5.47
CA TYR A 35 17.77 -2.98 -4.59
C TYR A 35 16.28 -3.33 -4.65
N ILE A 36 15.66 -3.53 -3.48
CA ILE A 36 14.22 -3.80 -3.39
C ILE A 36 13.47 -2.49 -3.15
N PRO A 37 12.68 -1.99 -4.12
CA PRO A 37 12.00 -0.70 -4.01
C PRO A 37 10.83 -0.73 -3.01
N ILE A 38 10.54 0.43 -2.42
CA ILE A 38 9.38 0.65 -1.54
C ILE A 38 8.13 1.03 -2.35
N ALA A 39 8.26 1.89 -3.37
CA ALA A 39 7.16 2.43 -4.16
C ALA A 39 6.59 1.41 -5.17
N VAL A 40 6.06 0.31 -4.66
CA VAL A 40 5.52 -0.82 -5.44
C VAL A 40 3.98 -0.74 -5.47
N GLU A 41 3.40 -0.92 -6.65
CA GLU A 41 1.93 -0.99 -6.80
C GLU A 41 1.39 -2.21 -6.05
N GLY A 42 0.31 -2.01 -5.30
CA GLY A 42 -0.33 -3.05 -4.50
C GLY A 42 0.46 -3.42 -3.25
N ALA A 43 1.41 -2.61 -2.78
CA ALA A 43 2.04 -2.86 -1.48
C ALA A 43 1.09 -2.46 -0.35
N HIS A 44 0.82 -3.40 0.56
CA HIS A 44 -0.04 -3.26 1.72
C HIS A 44 0.77 -3.41 3.00
N TYR A 45 0.58 -2.45 3.91
CA TYR A 45 1.11 -2.46 5.26
C TYR A 45 -0.06 -2.59 6.22
N ARG A 46 0.00 -3.57 7.13
CA ARG A 46 -0.92 -3.65 8.27
C ARG A 46 -0.12 -3.55 9.55
N ILE A 47 -0.43 -2.51 10.33
CA ILE A 47 0.30 -2.10 11.50
C ILE A 47 -0.64 -2.23 12.69
N ARG A 48 -0.18 -2.93 13.71
CA ARG A 48 -0.86 -3.05 15.00
C ARG A 48 -0.21 -2.12 15.99
N VAL A 49 -1.02 -1.39 16.74
CA VAL A 49 -0.60 -0.57 17.87
C VAL A 49 -1.14 -1.23 19.13
N GLU A 50 -0.23 -1.64 20.01
CA GLU A 50 -0.62 -2.12 21.34
C GLU A 50 -0.80 -0.91 22.26
N ASN A 51 -2.03 -0.71 22.75
CA ASN A 51 -2.30 0.28 23.79
C ASN A 51 -2.07 -0.37 25.15
N THR A 52 -0.98 0.00 25.80
CA THR A 52 -0.56 -0.57 27.09
C THR A 52 -1.08 0.23 28.30
N GLY A 53 -1.77 1.36 28.07
CA GLY A 53 -2.19 2.31 29.10
C GLY A 53 -3.50 1.95 29.83
N THR A 54 -4.24 0.92 29.40
CA THR A 54 -5.52 0.53 29.99
C THR A 54 -5.53 -0.94 30.41
N TYR A 55 -6.32 -1.29 31.46
CA TYR A 55 -6.53 -2.67 31.91
C TYR A 55 -7.10 -3.60 30.81
N TRP A 56 -7.59 -3.02 29.72
CA TRP A 56 -8.01 -3.67 28.49
C TRP A 56 -6.98 -3.35 27.41
N THR A 57 -6.36 -4.37 26.82
CA THR A 57 -5.38 -4.24 25.74
C THR A 57 -6.11 -4.10 24.41
N ASP A 58 -6.79 -2.97 24.22
CA ASP A 58 -7.42 -2.69 22.93
C ASP A 58 -6.31 -2.34 21.92
N SER A 59 -5.98 -3.32 21.08
CA SER A 59 -5.09 -3.09 19.95
C SER A 59 -5.83 -2.30 18.88
N THR A 60 -5.13 -1.35 18.28
CA THR A 60 -5.64 -0.59 17.13
C THR A 60 -4.91 -1.02 15.88
N TRP A 61 -5.62 -1.21 14.78
CA TRP A 61 -5.02 -1.56 13.49
C TRP A 61 -5.21 -0.43 12.49
N TYR A 62 -4.10 -0.04 11.86
CA TYR A 62 -4.08 0.89 10.75
C TYR A 62 -2.99 0.46 9.77
N GLY A 63 -2.76 1.21 8.71
CA GLY A 63 -1.64 0.95 7.84
C GLY A 63 -1.72 1.72 6.54
N TYR A 64 -1.13 1.15 5.49
CA TYR A 64 -0.97 1.83 4.22
C TYR A 64 -1.27 0.92 3.03
N ALA A 65 -1.69 1.53 1.94
CA ALA A 65 -1.73 0.89 0.63
C ALA A 65 -1.12 1.81 -0.43
N LEU A 66 -0.23 1.26 -1.24
CA LEU A 66 0.43 1.96 -2.32
C LEU A 66 -0.29 1.63 -3.63
N ARG A 67 -0.98 2.61 -4.20
CA ARG A 67 -1.75 2.38 -5.43
C ARG A 67 -1.91 3.62 -6.27
N GLY A 68 -1.74 3.45 -7.57
CA GLY A 68 -1.84 4.52 -8.55
C GLY A 68 -0.68 5.51 -8.50
N ASP A 69 -0.33 6.00 -9.68
CA ASP A 69 0.75 6.96 -9.86
C ASP A 69 0.24 8.40 -9.90
N THR A 70 1.17 9.32 -9.67
CA THR A 70 0.99 10.75 -9.92
C THR A 70 2.29 11.37 -10.38
N VAL A 71 2.21 12.55 -10.98
CA VAL A 71 3.39 13.34 -11.36
C VAL A 71 3.38 14.64 -10.57
N ILE A 72 4.49 14.93 -9.90
CA ILE A 72 4.73 16.19 -9.18
C ILE A 72 6.11 16.67 -9.59
N ASN A 73 6.22 17.92 -10.06
CA ASN A 73 7.48 18.52 -10.53
C ASN A 73 8.24 17.63 -11.54
N ASN A 74 7.52 17.04 -12.51
CA ASN A 74 8.04 16.12 -13.53
C ASN A 74 8.67 14.82 -13.01
N GLN A 75 8.47 14.48 -11.73
CA GLN A 75 8.87 13.20 -11.18
C GLN A 75 7.65 12.30 -10.99
N SER A 76 7.81 11.01 -11.23
CA SER A 76 6.76 10.02 -10.99
C SER A 76 6.77 9.59 -9.53
N TRP A 77 5.58 9.53 -8.94
CA TRP A 77 5.38 9.15 -7.54
C TRP A 77 4.27 8.12 -7.41
N LYS A 78 4.44 7.20 -6.47
CA LYS A 78 3.38 6.30 -6.03
C LYS A 78 2.56 6.96 -4.94
N LYS A 79 1.24 6.91 -5.02
CA LYS A 79 0.37 7.41 -3.94
C LYS A 79 0.34 6.42 -2.79
N VAL A 80 0.39 6.94 -1.57
CA VAL A 80 0.23 6.19 -0.32
C VAL A 80 -1.06 6.59 0.35
N TYR A 81 -1.94 5.62 0.53
CA TYR A 81 -3.21 5.77 1.22
C TYR A 81 -3.06 5.26 2.65
N ASN A 82 -3.39 6.07 3.67
CA ASN A 82 -3.51 5.60 5.05
C ASN A 82 -4.88 4.95 5.24
N ARG A 83 -4.90 3.82 5.95
CA ARG A 83 -6.08 3.01 6.18
C ARG A 83 -6.26 2.72 7.66
N TRP A 84 -7.51 2.67 8.10
CA TRP A 84 -7.89 2.14 9.40
C TRP A 84 -8.62 0.82 9.24
N PHE A 85 -8.38 -0.10 10.17
CA PHE A 85 -8.97 -1.42 10.15
C PHE A 85 -9.78 -1.69 11.42
N GLU A 86 -10.91 -2.35 11.26
CA GLU A 86 -11.59 -3.08 12.32
C GLU A 86 -11.24 -4.56 12.20
N ASN A 87 -11.00 -5.21 13.33
CA ASN A 87 -10.80 -6.65 13.41
C ASN A 87 -12.10 -7.28 13.91
N ASN A 88 -12.68 -8.17 13.11
CA ASN A 88 -13.85 -8.96 13.51
C ASN A 88 -13.50 -10.44 13.29
N ASP A 89 -13.33 -11.17 14.40
CA ASP A 89 -12.96 -12.60 14.43
C ASP A 89 -11.73 -12.97 13.58
N GLY A 90 -10.72 -12.10 13.54
CA GLY A 90 -9.47 -12.30 12.81
C GLY A 90 -9.51 -11.86 11.35
N GLN A 91 -10.67 -11.41 10.86
CA GLN A 91 -10.81 -10.77 9.56
C GLN A 91 -10.65 -9.25 9.71
N PHE A 92 -9.78 -8.67 8.89
CA PHE A 92 -9.53 -7.23 8.89
C PHE A 92 -10.35 -6.52 7.83
N PHE A 93 -11.08 -5.50 8.28
CA PHE A 93 -11.96 -4.68 7.46
C PHE A 93 -11.49 -3.23 7.43
N ILE A 94 -11.18 -2.71 6.24
CA ILE A 94 -10.89 -1.31 5.96
C ILE A 94 -12.15 -0.50 6.23
N VAL A 95 -12.11 0.35 7.25
CA VAL A 95 -13.20 1.26 7.64
C VAL A 95 -12.98 2.69 7.14
N TRP A 96 -11.73 3.03 6.87
CA TRP A 96 -11.34 4.34 6.37
C TRP A 96 -10.12 4.23 5.49
N ASP A 97 -10.06 5.07 4.47
CA ASP A 97 -9.01 5.06 3.46
C ASP A 97 -8.87 6.47 2.88
N SER A 98 -7.68 7.08 2.98
CA SER A 98 -7.44 8.40 2.39
C SER A 98 -6.00 8.63 1.99
N LEU A 99 -5.80 9.50 1.00
CA LEU A 99 -4.46 9.89 0.55
C LEU A 99 -3.68 10.52 1.72
N HIS A 100 -2.55 9.91 2.06
CA HIS A 100 -1.70 10.32 3.18
C HIS A 100 -0.40 10.94 2.71
N ALA A 101 0.23 10.33 1.70
CA ALA A 101 1.52 10.75 1.18
C ALA A 101 1.67 10.31 -0.28
N VAL A 102 2.81 10.68 -0.85
CA VAL A 102 3.35 10.05 -2.06
C VAL A 102 4.80 9.64 -1.78
N VAL A 103 5.24 8.53 -2.39
CA VAL A 103 6.60 8.01 -2.25
C VAL A 103 7.21 7.73 -3.63
N ARG A 104 8.53 7.86 -3.73
CA ARG A 104 9.29 7.44 -4.92
C ARG A 104 10.62 6.84 -4.51
N ASP A 105 11.11 5.93 -5.34
CA ASP A 105 12.43 5.35 -5.22
C ASP A 105 13.35 5.96 -6.29
N ASP A 106 14.51 6.45 -5.86
CA ASP A 106 15.68 6.57 -6.72
C ASP A 106 16.41 5.23 -6.68
N THR A 107 16.13 4.37 -7.65
CA THR A 107 16.68 3.01 -7.71
C THR A 107 18.18 2.98 -8.02
N ILE A 108 18.73 4.06 -8.57
CA ILE A 108 20.16 4.17 -8.87
C ILE A 108 20.92 4.48 -7.58
N ASN A 109 20.47 5.49 -6.85
CA ASN A 109 21.10 5.91 -5.60
C ASN A 109 20.56 5.18 -4.36
N ARG A 110 19.57 4.29 -4.52
CA ARG A 110 18.93 3.50 -3.45
C ARG A 110 18.33 4.37 -2.34
N LYS A 111 17.66 5.45 -2.74
CA LYS A 111 17.05 6.43 -1.82
C LYS A 111 15.54 6.47 -2.01
N VAL A 112 14.82 6.63 -0.92
CA VAL A 112 13.36 6.75 -0.92
C VAL A 112 13.00 8.15 -0.47
N TYR A 113 12.21 8.84 -1.28
CA TYR A 113 11.72 10.17 -1.00
C TYR A 113 10.21 10.13 -0.78
N SER A 114 9.70 11.07 0.02
CA SER A 114 8.27 11.18 0.30
C SER A 114 7.84 12.63 0.37
N ILE A 115 6.57 12.88 0.02
CA ILE A 115 5.84 14.11 0.37
C ILE A 115 4.64 13.68 1.20
N LYS A 116 4.57 14.10 2.46
CA LYS A 116 3.43 13.79 3.35
C LYS A 116 2.42 14.94 3.33
N PHE A 117 1.14 14.60 3.27
CA PHE A 117 0.06 15.60 3.28
C PHE A 117 -0.61 15.70 4.66
N ARG A 118 -0.34 14.74 5.55
CA ARG A 118 -0.93 14.64 6.89
C ARG A 118 0.09 14.09 7.88
N HIS A 119 -0.04 14.45 9.15
CA HIS A 119 0.74 13.83 10.21
C HIS A 119 0.34 12.36 10.40
N ASN A 120 1.31 11.53 10.82
CA ASN A 120 1.05 10.16 11.25
C ASN A 120 0.91 10.20 12.78
N PRO A 121 -0.22 9.78 13.37
CA PRO A 121 -0.40 9.80 14.83
C PRO A 121 0.68 9.00 15.59
N PHE A 122 1.27 7.98 14.95
CA PHE A 122 2.28 7.09 15.55
C PHE A 122 3.66 7.21 14.89
N GLY A 123 3.89 8.30 14.14
CA GLY A 123 5.16 8.58 13.48
C GLY A 123 5.80 9.86 14.00
N TYR A 124 7.12 10.00 13.77
CA TYR A 124 7.79 11.26 14.09
C TYR A 124 7.35 12.40 13.16
N TYR A 125 7.62 13.63 13.57
CA TYR A 125 7.35 14.85 12.79
C TYR A 125 8.28 14.96 11.58
N CYS A 126 7.98 14.20 10.53
CA CYS A 126 8.48 14.48 9.19
C CYS A 126 7.79 15.72 8.61
N PRO A 127 8.47 16.47 7.73
CA PRO A 127 7.87 17.64 7.11
C PRO A 127 6.60 17.34 6.32
N LEU A 128 5.70 18.33 6.26
CA LEU A 128 4.45 18.25 5.51
C LEU A 128 4.50 19.12 4.25
N ASN A 129 3.89 18.61 3.18
CA ASN A 129 3.75 19.27 1.87
C ASN A 129 5.09 19.65 1.21
N GLU A 130 6.19 19.07 1.66
CA GLU A 130 7.50 19.19 1.06
C GLU A 130 8.15 17.81 0.86
N GLU A 131 9.04 17.71 -0.11
CA GLU A 131 9.82 16.51 -0.35
C GLU A 131 10.89 16.35 0.72
N PHE A 132 10.99 15.15 1.30
CA PHE A 132 12.05 14.80 2.24
C PHE A 132 12.58 13.39 1.96
N LEU A 133 13.80 13.13 2.42
CA LEU A 133 14.42 11.80 2.36
C LEU A 133 13.80 10.92 3.46
N LEU A 134 13.10 9.87 3.03
CA LEU A 134 12.43 8.92 3.90
C LEU A 134 13.37 7.76 4.30
N TYR A 135 14.14 7.22 3.37
CA TYR A 135 15.17 6.21 3.66
C TYR A 135 16.36 6.34 2.72
N ASP A 136 17.56 6.04 3.21
CA ASP A 136 18.78 5.93 2.42
C ASP A 136 19.36 4.52 2.59
N PHE A 137 19.21 3.68 1.56
CA PHE A 137 19.71 2.31 1.52
C PHE A 137 21.05 2.20 0.77
N SER A 138 21.72 3.34 0.53
CA SER A 138 23.10 3.38 0.02
C SER A 138 24.16 3.42 1.12
N VAL A 139 23.74 3.59 2.38
CA VAL A 139 24.63 3.70 3.53
C VAL A 139 25.45 2.43 3.77
N MET A 140 26.64 2.59 4.34
CA MET A 140 27.53 1.50 4.75
C MET A 140 27.64 1.43 6.28
N PRO A 141 28.11 0.30 6.85
CA PRO A 141 28.44 0.24 8.26
C PRO A 141 29.39 1.38 8.68
N GLY A 142 29.00 2.13 9.71
CA GLY A 142 29.66 3.35 10.19
C GLY A 142 28.94 4.65 9.79
N ASP A 143 28.11 4.63 8.75
CA ASP A 143 27.38 5.81 8.29
C ASP A 143 26.14 6.08 9.15
N THR A 144 25.72 7.34 9.21
CA THR A 144 24.42 7.74 9.77
C THR A 144 23.31 7.42 8.78
N LEU A 145 22.14 7.00 9.28
CA LEU A 145 20.91 6.80 8.53
C LEU A 145 20.07 8.10 8.54
N PRO A 146 20.13 8.92 7.47
CA PRO A 146 19.39 10.17 7.41
C PRO A 146 17.91 9.92 7.14
N SER A 147 17.07 10.01 8.17
CA SER A 147 15.62 10.04 7.99
C SER A 147 14.90 10.66 9.18
N CYS A 148 13.84 11.41 8.89
CA CYS A 148 12.94 11.94 9.90
C CYS A 148 12.21 10.84 10.69
N VAL A 149 12.11 9.61 10.19
CA VAL A 149 11.47 8.49 10.93
C VAL A 149 12.25 8.10 12.18
N TRP A 150 13.55 8.39 12.22
CA TRP A 150 14.41 8.22 13.39
C TRP A 150 14.37 9.42 14.35
N GLY A 151 13.62 10.47 14.01
CA GLY A 151 13.54 11.70 14.77
C GLY A 151 14.86 12.44 14.91
N ASN A 152 15.10 13.04 16.08
CA ASN A 152 16.34 13.78 16.38
C ASN A 152 17.51 12.87 16.83
N PHE A 153 17.37 11.55 16.71
CA PHE A 153 18.40 10.61 17.15
C PHE A 153 19.40 10.37 16.00
N PRO A 154 20.72 10.53 16.24
CA PRO A 154 21.73 10.15 15.27
C PRO A 154 21.84 8.62 15.23
N VAL A 155 21.09 7.99 14.32
CA VAL A 155 21.09 6.53 14.16
C VAL A 155 22.17 6.14 13.17
N HIS A 156 23.05 5.22 13.54
CA HIS A 156 24.13 4.74 12.68
C HIS A 156 23.90 3.29 12.25
N CYS A 157 24.27 2.97 11.01
CA CYS A 157 24.31 1.60 10.55
C CYS A 157 25.53 0.90 11.16
N THR A 158 25.34 -0.17 11.92
CA THR A 158 26.43 -0.95 12.54
C THR A 158 26.84 -2.13 11.70
N SER A 159 25.89 -2.75 11.00
CA SER A 159 26.15 -3.86 10.09
C SER A 159 25.03 -4.00 9.06
N ILE A 160 25.32 -4.73 7.98
CA ILE A 160 24.34 -5.08 6.96
C ILE A 160 24.15 -6.60 6.99
N GLN A 161 22.90 -7.02 7.09
CA GLN A 161 22.51 -8.42 7.18
C GLN A 161 21.37 -8.71 6.20
N TYR A 162 21.07 -9.98 5.99
CA TYR A 162 19.92 -10.39 5.18
C TYR A 162 18.99 -11.24 6.04
N TYR A 163 17.73 -10.81 6.14
CA TYR A 163 16.71 -11.50 6.91
C TYR A 163 15.50 -11.81 6.06
N GLN A 164 14.83 -12.91 6.40
CA GLN A 164 13.54 -13.23 5.82
C GLN A 164 12.44 -12.41 6.49
N TYR A 165 11.89 -11.44 5.77
CA TYR A 165 10.78 -10.61 6.20
C TYR A 165 9.61 -10.76 5.22
N PHE A 166 8.45 -11.20 5.73
CA PHE A 166 7.22 -11.36 4.97
C PHE A 166 7.41 -12.18 3.67
N GLY A 167 8.07 -13.33 3.79
CA GLY A 167 8.26 -14.27 2.68
C GLY A 167 9.40 -13.93 1.71
N SER A 168 10.09 -12.79 1.85
CA SER A 168 11.24 -12.41 1.02
C SER A 168 12.51 -12.27 1.85
N ASN A 169 13.65 -12.66 1.29
CA ASN A 169 14.95 -12.29 1.84
C ASN A 169 15.18 -10.79 1.54
N ARG A 170 15.48 -10.00 2.57
CA ARG A 170 15.62 -8.54 2.47
C ARG A 170 16.93 -8.11 3.09
N LYS A 171 17.55 -7.10 2.48
CA LYS A 171 18.71 -6.44 3.06
C LYS A 171 18.27 -5.56 4.22
N CYS A 172 18.94 -5.74 5.35
CA CYS A 172 18.65 -5.10 6.62
C CYS A 172 19.89 -4.34 7.10
N PHE A 173 19.71 -3.06 7.38
CA PHE A 173 20.72 -2.16 7.90
C PHE A 173 20.54 -2.11 9.41
N ILE A 174 21.30 -2.93 10.12
CA ILE A 174 21.28 -3.01 11.58
C ILE A 174 21.78 -1.68 12.13
N THR A 175 21.10 -1.18 13.15
CA THR A 175 21.38 0.13 13.74
C THR A 175 22.01 0.00 15.12
N ASP A 176 22.75 1.02 15.54
CA ASP A 176 23.21 1.16 16.94
C ASP A 176 22.08 1.60 17.87
N TYR A 177 21.00 2.09 17.29
CA TYR A 177 19.80 2.51 17.98
C TYR A 177 18.85 1.33 18.19
N TRP A 178 19.08 0.62 19.30
CA TRP A 178 18.23 -0.47 19.79
C TRP A 178 18.05 -1.65 18.82
N GLU A 179 19.02 -1.85 17.93
CA GLU A 179 19.08 -2.95 16.96
C GLU A 179 17.88 -3.03 16.00
N VAL A 180 17.09 -1.96 15.86
CA VAL A 180 15.95 -1.96 14.93
C VAL A 180 16.46 -1.67 13.52
N PRO A 181 16.34 -2.62 12.57
CA PRO A 181 16.90 -2.42 11.25
C PRO A 181 16.05 -1.50 10.37
N ALA A 182 16.70 -0.73 9.50
CA ALA A 182 16.08 -0.30 8.25
C ALA A 182 16.06 -1.49 7.27
N VAL A 183 14.96 -1.70 6.56
CA VAL A 183 14.74 -2.89 5.72
C VAL A 183 14.32 -2.48 4.31
N GLU A 184 15.07 -2.91 3.29
CA GLU A 184 14.74 -2.60 1.90
C GLU A 184 13.34 -3.12 1.51
N GLY A 185 12.60 -2.29 0.78
CA GLY A 185 11.25 -2.57 0.30
C GLY A 185 10.12 -2.50 1.33
N ILE A 186 10.41 -2.34 2.64
CA ILE A 186 9.36 -2.15 3.67
C ILE A 186 9.61 -0.98 4.64
N GLY A 187 10.82 -0.43 4.75
CA GLY A 187 11.11 0.67 5.67
C GLY A 187 11.65 0.17 7.01
N THR A 188 10.80 -0.07 8.00
CA THR A 188 11.19 -0.61 9.32
C THR A 188 10.24 -1.72 9.79
N PRO A 189 10.60 -2.51 10.82
CA PRO A 189 9.67 -3.44 11.48
C PRO A 189 8.44 -2.79 12.13
N SER A 190 8.36 -1.47 12.24
CA SER A 190 7.17 -0.75 12.70
C SER A 190 6.27 -0.25 11.58
N GLY A 191 6.79 -0.21 10.34
CA GLY A 191 6.09 0.28 9.17
C GLY A 191 6.93 1.25 8.35
N LEU A 192 6.23 2.04 7.52
CA LEU A 192 6.81 2.92 6.51
C LEU A 192 7.06 4.35 7.01
N PHE A 193 6.21 4.85 7.92
CA PHE A 193 6.27 6.22 8.44
C PHE A 193 6.26 6.27 9.97
N GLU A 194 6.34 5.11 10.59
CA GLU A 194 6.25 4.90 12.03
C GLU A 194 7.61 5.13 12.66
N PHE A 195 7.58 5.61 13.91
CA PHE A 195 8.79 5.57 14.71
C PHE A 195 9.11 4.08 15.00
N PRO A 196 10.33 3.61 14.69
CA PRO A 196 10.71 2.22 14.94
C PRO A 196 10.63 1.90 16.43
N ASN A 197 9.77 0.95 16.77
CA ASN A 197 9.51 0.51 18.14
C ASN A 197 10.69 -0.25 18.73
N ILE A 198 10.86 -0.09 20.04
CA ILE A 198 11.91 -0.60 20.89
C ILE A 198 11.29 -1.60 21.89
N LEU A 199 11.63 -2.89 21.81
CA LEU A 199 11.45 -3.79 22.95
C LEU A 199 12.63 -3.59 23.91
N VAL A 200 12.48 -2.69 24.87
CA VAL A 200 13.50 -2.53 25.92
C VAL A 200 13.35 -3.61 26.99
N LYS A 201 14.31 -4.52 27.08
CA LYS A 201 14.75 -5.07 28.38
C LYS A 201 15.89 -4.18 28.89
N GLY A 202 15.65 -3.30 29.86
CA GLY A 202 16.72 -2.68 30.66
C GLY A 202 16.74 -1.16 30.88
N TYR A 203 16.07 -0.35 30.07
CA TYR A 203 15.80 1.07 30.35
C TYR A 203 14.34 1.21 30.75
N GLY A 204 14.07 1.63 31.98
CA GLY A 204 12.71 1.73 32.55
C GLY A 204 11.85 2.81 31.90
N VAL A 205 11.58 2.70 30.61
CA VAL A 205 10.54 3.47 29.92
C VAL A 205 9.20 2.93 30.39
N GLU A 206 8.36 3.81 30.91
CA GLU A 206 7.07 3.46 31.50
C GLU A 206 6.17 2.69 30.51
N PRO A 207 5.37 1.73 30.97
CA PRO A 207 4.53 0.85 30.16
C PRO A 207 3.31 1.53 29.52
N ASN A 208 3.38 2.81 29.14
CA ASN A 208 2.24 3.62 28.70
C ASN A 208 2.37 4.18 27.27
N TYR A 209 3.25 3.63 26.42
CA TYR A 209 3.37 4.10 25.04
C TYR A 209 2.71 3.14 24.05
N ASP A 210 1.95 3.72 23.13
CA ASP A 210 1.38 3.05 21.97
C ASP A 210 2.49 2.62 21.01
N TYR A 211 2.60 1.32 20.76
CA TYR A 211 3.74 0.72 20.08
C TYR A 211 3.38 0.17 18.68
N PRO A 212 3.80 0.82 17.57
CA PRO A 212 3.51 0.32 16.23
C PRO A 212 4.40 -0.87 15.86
N VAL A 213 3.76 -1.95 15.41
CA VAL A 213 4.39 -3.16 14.89
C VAL A 213 3.82 -3.44 13.50
N LEU A 214 4.68 -3.60 12.50
CA LEU A 214 4.29 -4.09 11.19
C LEU A 214 3.91 -5.57 11.33
N GLU A 215 2.61 -5.83 11.44
CA GLU A 215 2.04 -7.16 11.63
C GLU A 215 2.02 -7.95 10.33
N ASN A 216 1.75 -7.26 9.21
CA ASN A 216 1.75 -7.88 7.90
C ASN A 216 2.21 -6.91 6.80
N TYR A 217 2.96 -7.45 5.84
CA TYR A 217 3.27 -6.81 4.57
C TYR A 217 2.97 -7.77 3.43
N CYS A 218 2.27 -7.27 2.42
CA CYS A 218 1.82 -8.07 1.28
C CYS A 218 1.85 -7.22 0.01
N ILE A 219 2.10 -7.85 -1.14
CA ILE A 219 2.00 -7.21 -2.45
C ILE A 219 0.90 -7.93 -3.23
N GLY A 220 -0.11 -7.20 -3.67
CA GLY A 220 -1.26 -7.75 -4.39
C GLY A 220 -2.45 -6.80 -4.34
N SER A 221 -3.63 -7.35 -4.61
CA SER A 221 -4.90 -6.69 -4.37
C SER A 221 -5.28 -6.72 -2.87
N ASP A 222 -6.23 -5.86 -2.48
CA ASP A 222 -6.81 -5.84 -1.13
C ASP A 222 -7.25 -7.25 -0.69
N TYR A 223 -7.93 -7.98 -1.59
CA TYR A 223 -8.40 -9.34 -1.35
C TYR A 223 -7.26 -10.35 -1.14
N GLU A 224 -6.25 -10.35 -2.01
CA GLU A 224 -5.08 -11.26 -1.90
C GLU A 224 -4.28 -11.00 -0.61
N CYS A 225 -4.30 -9.77 -0.10
CA CYS A 225 -3.68 -9.40 1.15
C CYS A 225 -4.59 -9.55 2.38
N GLY A 226 -5.79 -10.14 2.21
CA GLY A 226 -6.74 -10.42 3.29
C GLY A 226 -7.35 -9.17 3.93
N GLN A 227 -7.45 -8.07 3.18
CA GLN A 227 -8.07 -6.82 3.61
C GLN A 227 -9.39 -6.63 2.86
N LEU A 228 -10.51 -6.66 3.59
CA LEU A 228 -11.83 -6.42 3.01
C LEU A 228 -12.29 -5.01 3.38
N TYR A 229 -13.28 -4.42 2.72
CA TYR A 229 -13.88 -3.17 3.22
C TYR A 229 -15.01 -3.51 4.20
N LEU A 230 -15.11 -2.79 5.33
CA LEU A 230 -16.22 -2.99 6.28
C LEU A 230 -17.52 -2.63 5.54
N GLY A 231 -18.38 -3.63 5.38
CA GLY A 231 -19.58 -3.50 4.54
C GLY A 231 -19.54 -4.24 3.21
N VAL A 232 -18.44 -4.90 2.89
CA VAL A 232 -18.46 -6.07 1.99
C VAL A 232 -18.94 -7.24 2.83
N ASP A 233 -20.26 -7.31 3.01
CA ASP A 233 -20.88 -8.53 3.46
C ASP A 233 -20.58 -9.62 2.41
N ASN A 234 -20.20 -10.83 2.84
CA ASN A 234 -19.96 -11.96 1.94
C ASN A 234 -21.26 -12.42 1.22
N SER A 235 -22.38 -11.72 1.42
CA SER A 235 -23.51 -11.77 0.53
C SER A 235 -23.06 -11.25 -0.83
N HIS A 236 -22.77 -12.16 -1.75
CA HIS A 236 -22.67 -11.79 -3.15
C HIS A 236 -23.94 -11.01 -3.52
N LEU A 237 -23.78 -9.79 -4.04
CA LEU A 237 -24.86 -9.18 -4.80
C LEU A 237 -25.24 -10.20 -5.88
N PRO A 238 -26.54 -10.55 -6.03
CA PRO A 238 -26.98 -11.48 -7.05
C PRO A 238 -26.34 -11.11 -8.39
N GLU A 239 -25.63 -12.04 -9.04
CA GLU A 239 -24.91 -11.77 -10.30
C GLU A 239 -25.87 -11.22 -11.38
N ASN A 240 -27.15 -11.55 -11.26
CA ASN A 240 -28.28 -11.14 -12.09
C ASN A 240 -29.00 -9.85 -11.62
N LEU A 241 -28.39 -9.03 -10.75
CA LEU A 241 -28.96 -7.75 -10.35
C LEU A 241 -28.91 -6.76 -11.52
N GLU A 242 -30.09 -6.39 -12.03
CA GLU A 242 -30.28 -5.40 -13.09
C GLU A 242 -31.31 -4.34 -12.70
N VAL A 243 -31.18 -3.15 -13.30
CA VAL A 243 -32.16 -2.08 -13.18
C VAL A 243 -32.65 -1.69 -14.56
N ILE A 244 -33.95 -1.83 -14.78
CA ILE A 244 -34.60 -1.59 -16.06
C ILE A 244 -35.58 -0.43 -15.89
N TYR A 245 -35.50 0.58 -16.74
CA TYR A 245 -36.52 1.63 -16.78
C TYR A 245 -37.62 1.26 -17.78
N ASN A 246 -38.88 1.24 -17.33
CA ASN A 246 -40.04 1.02 -18.17
C ASN A 246 -40.75 2.35 -18.44
N LYS A 247 -40.68 2.83 -19.69
CA LYS A 247 -41.29 4.09 -20.11
C LYS A 247 -42.81 4.10 -20.01
N GLY A 248 -43.47 2.97 -20.31
CA GLY A 248 -44.93 2.87 -20.31
C GLY A 248 -45.55 2.97 -18.91
N LEU A 249 -44.82 2.49 -17.90
CA LEU A 249 -45.21 2.54 -16.50
C LEU A 249 -44.56 3.72 -15.74
N ASN A 250 -43.58 4.37 -16.37
CA ASN A 250 -42.76 5.41 -15.75
C ASN A 250 -42.16 4.97 -14.40
N SER A 251 -41.62 3.75 -14.37
CA SER A 251 -41.07 3.09 -13.19
C SER A 251 -39.73 2.42 -13.51
N PHE A 252 -38.84 2.37 -12.52
CA PHE A 252 -37.69 1.49 -12.54
C PHE A 252 -38.06 0.14 -11.92
N PHE A 253 -37.62 -0.93 -12.56
CA PHE A 253 -37.75 -2.30 -12.08
C PHE A 253 -36.37 -2.81 -11.69
N VAL A 254 -36.26 -3.36 -10.48
CA VAL A 254 -35.03 -3.97 -9.99
C VAL A 254 -35.22 -5.48 -9.96
N THR A 255 -34.46 -6.20 -10.79
CA THR A 255 -34.53 -7.66 -10.88
C THR A 255 -33.38 -8.30 -10.14
N GLY A 256 -33.57 -9.53 -9.67
CA GLY A 256 -32.53 -10.28 -8.95
C GLY A 256 -32.53 -10.07 -7.43
N ILE A 257 -33.41 -9.23 -6.87
CA ILE A 257 -33.61 -9.09 -5.41
C ILE A 257 -34.82 -9.93 -4.97
N GLU A 258 -34.67 -10.69 -3.88
CA GLU A 258 -35.79 -11.38 -3.23
C GLU A 258 -36.78 -10.36 -2.63
N ARG A 259 -38.09 -10.62 -2.77
CA ARG A 259 -39.16 -9.62 -2.64
C ARG A 259 -39.31 -8.97 -1.25
N ASP A 260 -38.65 -9.48 -0.22
CA ASP A 260 -38.88 -9.10 1.18
C ASP A 260 -37.67 -8.41 1.85
N ASN A 261 -36.78 -7.81 1.05
CA ASN A 261 -35.59 -7.14 1.59
C ASN A 261 -35.85 -5.70 2.07
N GLU A 262 -36.13 -5.56 3.37
CA GLU A 262 -36.34 -4.27 4.05
C GLU A 262 -35.09 -3.36 4.07
N ASP A 263 -33.90 -3.92 3.82
CA ASP A 263 -32.61 -3.22 3.86
C ASP A 263 -32.05 -2.81 2.49
N CYS A 264 -32.89 -2.79 1.45
CA CYS A 264 -32.48 -2.27 0.15
C CYS A 264 -32.80 -0.77 0.00
N GLU A 265 -31.85 0.00 -0.54
CA GLU A 265 -32.03 1.39 -0.91
C GLU A 265 -31.78 1.59 -2.41
N PHE A 266 -32.66 2.35 -3.06
CA PHE A 266 -32.56 2.81 -4.43
C PHE A 266 -32.28 4.30 -4.44
N LEU A 267 -31.17 4.71 -5.03
CA LEU A 267 -30.77 6.11 -5.18
C LEU A 267 -30.60 6.44 -6.66
N LEU A 268 -31.31 7.45 -7.15
CA LEU A 268 -31.20 7.95 -8.52
C LEU A 268 -30.54 9.32 -8.51
N TYR A 269 -29.50 9.48 -9.30
CA TYR A 269 -28.80 10.74 -9.49
C TYR A 269 -28.92 11.20 -10.94
N SER A 270 -29.04 12.52 -11.15
CA SER A 270 -28.81 13.13 -12.46
C SER A 270 -27.33 13.03 -12.82
N PHE A 271 -27.04 13.25 -14.10
CA PHE A 271 -25.67 13.20 -14.62
C PHE A 271 -24.70 14.19 -13.95
N ASP A 272 -25.21 15.33 -13.44
CA ASP A 272 -24.44 16.31 -12.66
C ASP A 272 -24.24 15.90 -11.18
N GLY A 273 -24.72 14.72 -10.78
CA GLY A 273 -24.54 14.16 -9.44
C GLY A 273 -25.60 14.58 -8.42
N LYS A 274 -26.65 15.31 -8.80
CA LYS A 274 -27.74 15.66 -7.88
C LYS A 274 -28.66 14.45 -7.64
N LEU A 275 -28.95 14.16 -6.37
CA LEU A 275 -29.93 13.13 -5.99
C LEU A 275 -31.34 13.56 -6.41
N ILE A 276 -32.01 12.73 -7.21
CA ILE A 276 -33.36 12.94 -7.75
C ILE A 276 -34.39 12.11 -7.00
N LEU A 277 -34.07 10.85 -6.73
CA LEU A 277 -35.00 9.90 -6.12
C LEU A 277 -34.26 9.05 -5.10
N TYR A 278 -34.93 8.82 -3.97
CA TYR A 278 -34.48 7.90 -2.93
C TYR A 278 -35.68 7.05 -2.50
N LYS A 279 -35.48 5.73 -2.44
CA LYS A 279 -36.45 4.79 -1.89
C LYS A 279 -35.72 3.76 -1.03
N ARG A 280 -36.27 3.40 0.12
CA ARG A 280 -35.78 2.31 0.98
C ARG A 280 -36.87 1.25 1.18
N GLY A 281 -36.48 0.00 1.39
CA GLY A 281 -37.35 -1.15 1.57
C GLY A 281 -37.54 -1.92 0.26
N ASN A 282 -38.79 -2.30 -0.05
CA ASN A 282 -39.07 -3.02 -1.29
C ASN A 282 -38.84 -2.13 -2.53
N VAL A 283 -37.73 -2.35 -3.21
CA VAL A 283 -37.31 -1.63 -4.43
C VAL A 283 -37.61 -2.40 -5.73
N SER A 284 -38.39 -3.48 -5.69
CA SER A 284 -38.72 -4.28 -6.89
C SER A 284 -39.34 -3.42 -8.01
N GLU A 285 -40.16 -2.44 -7.62
CA GLU A 285 -40.64 -1.37 -8.47
C GLU A 285 -40.44 -0.01 -7.78
N VAL A 286 -39.86 0.94 -8.49
CA VAL A 286 -39.62 2.31 -8.02
C VAL A 286 -40.26 3.29 -9.00
N PRO A 287 -41.45 3.83 -8.68
CA PRO A 287 -42.12 4.81 -9.52
C PRO A 287 -41.28 6.08 -9.71
N PHE A 288 -41.15 6.53 -10.95
CA PHE A 288 -40.40 7.73 -11.31
C PHE A 288 -41.33 8.89 -11.66
N LEU A 289 -41.90 9.52 -10.63
CA LEU A 289 -42.83 10.64 -10.80
C LEU A 289 -42.07 11.96 -11.05
N ASN A 290 -41.35 12.08 -12.17
CA ASN A 290 -40.72 13.35 -12.53
C ASN A 290 -41.44 13.97 -13.73
N SER A 291 -42.42 14.82 -13.44
CA SER A 291 -43.16 15.60 -14.44
C SER A 291 -42.46 16.91 -14.84
N GLN A 292 -41.26 17.22 -14.32
CA GLN A 292 -40.72 18.59 -14.38
C GLN A 292 -39.25 18.76 -14.78
N ASN A 293 -38.48 17.73 -15.12
CA ASN A 293 -37.07 17.94 -15.51
C ASN A 293 -36.69 17.20 -16.81
N ASN A 294 -36.74 17.96 -17.91
CA ASN A 294 -36.59 17.53 -19.29
C ASN A 294 -35.12 17.43 -19.79
N TYR A 295 -34.13 17.32 -18.91
CA TYR A 295 -32.73 17.62 -19.30
C TYR A 295 -31.70 16.49 -19.17
N ALA A 296 -32.06 15.34 -18.61
CA ALA A 296 -31.13 14.22 -18.56
C ALA A 296 -31.76 12.98 -19.18
N SER A 297 -31.28 12.58 -20.36
CA SER A 297 -31.55 11.24 -20.90
C SER A 297 -30.70 10.18 -20.20
N LEU A 298 -29.86 10.57 -19.24
CA LEU A 298 -28.87 9.71 -18.59
C LEU A 298 -28.87 9.91 -17.08
N TYR A 299 -29.00 8.81 -16.36
CA TYR A 299 -29.03 8.77 -14.90
C TYR A 299 -28.03 7.77 -14.36
N LEU A 300 -27.57 8.01 -13.14
CA LEU A 300 -26.81 7.05 -12.34
C LEU A 300 -27.75 6.49 -11.27
N VAL A 301 -28.01 5.19 -11.30
CA VAL A 301 -28.70 4.49 -10.22
C VAL A 301 -27.68 3.83 -9.32
N ARG A 302 -27.82 3.99 -8.01
CA ARG A 302 -27.11 3.20 -7.01
C ARG A 302 -28.13 2.36 -6.25
N LEU A 303 -27.91 1.05 -6.26
CA LEU A 303 -28.58 0.14 -5.36
C LEU A 303 -27.66 -0.12 -4.18
N ARG A 304 -28.18 0.08 -2.99
CA ARG A 304 -27.52 -0.28 -1.75
C ARG A 304 -28.28 -1.43 -1.11
N TYR A 305 -27.57 -2.46 -0.68
CA TYR A 305 -28.13 -3.61 0.03
C TYR A 305 -27.29 -3.84 1.27
N GLY A 306 -27.82 -3.44 2.44
CA GLY A 306 -27.00 -3.29 3.65
C GLY A 306 -25.86 -2.29 3.40
N ASN A 307 -24.64 -2.80 3.27
CA ASN A 307 -23.45 -1.99 2.99
C ASN A 307 -22.86 -2.18 1.57
N LEU A 308 -23.43 -3.09 0.77
CA LEU A 308 -23.03 -3.32 -0.61
C LEU A 308 -23.63 -2.26 -1.53
N ILE A 309 -22.86 -1.75 -2.49
CA ILE A 309 -23.33 -0.75 -3.46
C ILE A 309 -23.05 -1.23 -4.89
N LYS A 310 -24.09 -1.31 -5.72
CA LYS A 310 -23.97 -1.51 -7.17
C LYS A 310 -24.45 -0.28 -7.91
N SER A 311 -23.67 0.15 -8.91
CA SER A 311 -23.99 1.34 -9.72
C SER A 311 -24.38 0.94 -11.13
N PHE A 312 -25.43 1.56 -11.65
CA PHE A 312 -25.95 1.36 -13.00
C PHE A 312 -26.04 2.69 -13.73
N LYS A 313 -25.62 2.70 -14.99
CA LYS A 313 -25.81 3.83 -15.89
C LYS A 313 -27.05 3.57 -16.73
N ILE A 314 -28.11 4.35 -16.53
CA ILE A 314 -29.40 4.14 -17.20
C ILE A 314 -29.68 5.29 -18.15
N LYS A 315 -29.96 4.94 -19.40
CA LYS A 315 -30.44 5.90 -20.40
C LYS A 315 -31.95 5.79 -20.52
N ILE A 316 -32.67 6.90 -20.30
CA ILE A 316 -34.12 6.99 -20.50
C ILE A 316 -34.35 7.65 -21.86
N LEU A 317 -34.91 6.90 -22.81
CA LEU A 317 -35.23 7.33 -24.18
C LEU A 317 -36.72 7.62 -24.33
#